data_AF-A0A945F3P7-F1
#
_entry.id   AF-A0A945F3P7-F1
#
_cell.length_a   1.000
_cell.length_b   1.000
_cell.length_c   1.000
_cell.angle_alpha   90.00
_cell.angle_beta   90.00
_cell.angle_gamma   90.00
#
_symmetry.space_group_name_H-M   'P 1'
#
loop_
_entity.id
_entity.type
_entity.pdbx_description
1 polymer ?
#
loop_
_entity_poly.entity_id
_entity_poly.type
_entity_poly.pdbx_seq_one_letter_code
_entity_poly.pdbx_strand_id
1 'polypeptide(L)' 'MSRDVFLGEMRKRGCSEPTAQKIWLGTYEEFNNWDDNNLFLSNLRKAADVLRVTTGYLVP' A
#
# COMPACT_ATOMS: atom_id res chain seq x y z
N MET A 1 15.11 0.27 -4.01
CA MET A 1 14.62 1.50 -3.36
C MET A 1 14.91 1.39 -1.87
N SER A 2 15.29 2.47 -1.16
CA SER A 2 15.44 2.45 0.30
C SER A 2 14.11 2.73 1.01
N ARG A 3 14.00 2.33 2.29
CA ARG A 3 12.79 2.52 3.10
C ARG A 3 12.34 3.99 3.10
N ASP A 4 13.24 4.93 3.36
CA ASP A 4 12.85 6.34 3.51
C ASP A 4 12.39 6.94 2.18
N VAL A 5 12.96 6.49 1.05
CA VAL A 5 12.47 6.88 -0.30
C VAL A 5 11.07 6.33 -0.53
N PHE A 6 10.81 5.07 -0.17
CA PHE A 6 9.48 4.46 -0.28
C PHE A 6 8.44 5.20 0.56
N LEU A 7 8.74 5.48 1.83
CA LEU A 7 7.84 6.21 2.73
C LEU A 7 7.54 7.62 2.20
N GLY A 8 8.56 8.32 1.68
CA GLY A 8 8.40 9.62 1.05
C GLY A 8 7.47 9.58 -0.17
N GLU A 9 7.64 8.60 -1.05
CA GLU A 9 6.80 8.41 -2.25
C GLU A 9 5.36 8.01 -1.92
N MET A 10 5.16 7.20 -0.87
CA MET A 10 3.83 6.83 -0.37
C MET A 10 3.10 8.02 0.23
N ARG A 11 3.80 8.88 0.99
CA ARG A 11 3.23 10.11 1.57
C ARG A 11 2.74 11.09 0.51
N LYS A 12 3.48 11.24 -0.60
CA LYS A 12 3.07 12.04 -1.77
C LYS A 12 1.74 11.55 -2.39
N ARG A 13 1.42 10.27 -2.25
CA ARG A 13 0.18 9.63 -2.73
C ARG A 13 -0.93 9.57 -1.66
N GLY A 14 -0.78 10.33 -0.56
CA GLY A 14 -1.77 10.42 0.51
C GLY A 14 -1.88 9.15 1.36
N CYS A 15 -0.85 8.30 1.38
CA CYS A 15 -0.77 7.22 2.36
C CYS A 15 -0.14 7.77 3.66
N SER A 16 -0.71 7.41 4.80
CA SER A 16 -0.12 7.75 6.10
C SER A 16 1.22 7.01 6.26
N GLU A 17 2.15 7.63 6.99
CA GLU A 17 3.47 7.03 7.25
C GLU A 17 3.38 5.70 8.03
N PRO A 18 2.51 5.56 9.07
CA PRO A 18 2.32 4.27 9.75
C PRO A 18 1.83 3.16 8.81
N THR A 19 0.90 3.47 7.90
CA THR A 19 0.40 2.49 6.93
C THR A 19 1.47 2.13 5.90
N ALA A 20 2.22 3.12 5.40
CA ALA A 20 3.33 2.86 4.48
C ALA A 20 4.42 2.00 5.14
N GLN A 21 4.72 2.22 6.42
CA GLN A 21 5.67 1.41 7.17
C GLN A 21 5.20 -0.04 7.33
N LYS A 22 3.92 -0.27 7.64
CA LYS A 22 3.33 -1.62 7.68
C LYS A 22 3.46 -2.34 6.34
N ILE A 23 3.16 -1.66 5.23
CA ILE A 23 3.30 -2.22 3.88
C ILE A 23 4.75 -2.58 3.57
N TRP A 24 5.70 -1.68 3.90
CA TRP A 24 7.13 -1.94 3.73
C TRP A 24 7.61 -3.18 4.51
N LEU A 25 7.07 -3.38 5.72
CA LEU A 25 7.38 -4.52 6.57
C LEU A 25 6.63 -5.80 6.16
N GLY A 26 5.73 -5.74 5.17
CA GLY A 26 4.89 -6.88 4.78
C GLY A 26 3.91 -7.31 5.88
N THR A 27 3.50 -6.39 6.75
CA THR A 27 2.55 -6.70 7.83
C THR A 27 1.15 -6.88 7.24
N TYR A 28 0.54 -8.05 7.48
CA TYR A 28 -0.84 -8.33 7.11
C TYR A 28 -1.79 -7.76 8.16
N GLU A 29 -2.89 -7.15 7.72
CA GLU A 29 -3.98 -6.74 8.60
C GLU A 29 -5.13 -7.74 8.50
N GLU A 30 -5.76 -8.03 9.64
CA GLU A 30 -7.00 -8.80 9.69
C GLU A 30 -8.16 -7.83 9.45
N PHE A 31 -8.86 -8.03 8.33
CA PHE A 31 -10.06 -7.25 8.00
C PHE A 31 -11.28 -7.98 8.53
N ASN A 32 -12.05 -7.33 9.40
CA ASN A 32 -13.29 -7.88 9.94
C ASN A 32 -14.50 -7.54 9.06
N ASN A 33 -14.47 -6.39 8.38
CA ASN A 33 -15.54 -5.96 7.48
C ASN A 33 -15.05 -5.90 6.03
N TRP A 34 -15.97 -6.14 5.09
CA TRP A 34 -15.70 -6.06 3.65
C TRP A 34 -15.12 -4.70 3.23
N ASP A 35 -15.62 -3.62 3.79
CA ASP A 35 -15.24 -2.25 3.40
C ASP A 35 -13.88 -1.80 3.94
N ASP A 36 -13.37 -2.42 5.01
CA ASP A 36 -12.05 -2.09 5.58
C ASP A 36 -10.94 -2.38 4.57
N ASN A 37 -11.16 -3.38 3.73
CA ASN A 37 -10.23 -3.80 2.68
C ASN A 37 -10.09 -2.73 1.57
N ASN A 38 -11.09 -1.85 1.37
CA ASN A 38 -11.08 -0.88 0.27
C ASN A 38 -9.94 0.14 0.40
N LEU A 39 -9.76 0.70 1.60
CA LEU A 39 -8.68 1.66 1.86
C LEU A 39 -7.30 0.98 1.81
N PHE A 40 -7.21 -0.25 2.33
CA PHE A 40 -5.97 -1.02 2.32
C PHE A 40 -5.55 -1.42 0.90
N LEU A 41 -6.48 -1.94 0.08
CA LEU A 41 -6.28 -2.23 -1.34
C LEU A 41 -5.82 -1.00 -2.12
N SER A 42 -6.40 0.17 -1.84
CA SER A 42 -5.98 1.44 -2.44
C SER A 42 -4.51 1.75 -2.11
N ASN A 43 -4.10 1.58 -0.86
CA ASN A 43 -2.71 1.80 -0.45
C ASN A 43 -1.75 0.75 -1.00
N LEU A 44 -2.17 -0.51 -1.15
CA LEU A 44 -1.38 -1.54 -1.82
C LEU A 44 -1.15 -1.23 -3.31
N ARG A 45 -2.15 -0.69 -4.01
CA ARG A 45 -1.98 -0.25 -5.41
C ARG A 45 -0.99 0.92 -5.52
N LYS A 46 -1.05 1.89 -4.60
CA LYS A 46 -0.05 2.96 -4.52
C LYS A 46 1.35 2.40 -4.28
N ALA A 47 1.48 1.43 -3.38
CA ALA A 47 2.76 0.79 -3.10
C ALA A 47 3.30 0.04 -4.32
N ALA A 48 2.43 -0.65 -5.06
CA ALA A 48 2.80 -1.33 -6.30
C ALA A 48 3.32 -0.36 -7.37
N ASP A 49 2.65 0.79 -7.54
CA ASP A 49 3.11 1.87 -8.42
C ASP A 49 4.49 2.40 -8.01
N VAL A 50 4.69 2.70 -6.71
CA VAL A 50 5.97 3.18 -6.16
C VAL A 50 7.09 2.16 -6.37
N LEU A 51 6.80 0.87 -6.11
CA LEU A 51 7.76 -0.22 -6.24
C LEU A 51 7.93 -0.69 -7.70
N ARG A 52 7.13 -0.16 -8.64
CA ARG A 52 7.09 -0.56 -10.05
C ARG A 52 6.87 -2.05 -10.24
N VAL A 53 6.05 -2.64 -9.39
CA VAL A 53 5.63 -4.04 -9.49
C VAL A 53 4.31 -4.09 -10.23
N THR A 54 4.21 -4.98 -11.20
CA THR A 54 2.94 -5.24 -11.88
C THR A 54 1.98 -5.90 -10.91
N THR A 55 1.02 -5.13 -10.41
CA THR A 55 -0.20 -5.72 -9.85
C THR A 55 -0.98 -6.34 -10.99
N GLY A 56 -1.38 -7.61 -10.86
CA GLY A 56 -2.31 -8.22 -11.80
C GLY A 56 -3.58 -7.37 -11.96
N TYR A 57 -4.30 -7.58 -13.04
CA TYR A 57 -5.56 -6.87 -13.27
C TYR A 57 -6.65 -7.42 -12.35
N LEU A 58 -7.44 -6.53 -11.76
CA LEU A 58 -8.73 -6.93 -11.21
C LEU A 58 -9.61 -7.31 -12.39
N VAL A 59 -10.01 -8.57 -12.45
CA VAL A 59 -11.02 -9.03 -13.39
C VAL A 59 -12.35 -8.34 -13.00
N PRO A 60 -13.07 -7.73 -13.95
CA PRO A 60 -14.33 -7.04 -13.68
C PRO A 60 -15.41 -7.95 -13.12
#